data_AF-A0A6G3MHP0-F1
#
_entry.id   AF-A0A6G3MHP0-F1
#
_cell.length_a   1.000
_cell.length_b   1.000
_cell.length_c   1.000
_cell.angle_alpha   90.00
_cell.angle_beta   90.00
_cell.angle_gamma   90.00
#
_symmetry.space_group_name_H-M   'P 1'
#
loop_
_entity.id
_entity.type
_entity.pdbx_description
1 polymer ?
#
loop_
_entity_poly.entity_id
_entity_poly.type
_entity_poly.pdbx_seq_one_letter_code
_entity_poly.pdbx_strand_id
1 'polypeptide(L)'
;MRKVGIRVIVYFSLYDWFHPLYLYDVKNEYKTSKYVDTVMIPQLLELVNIYKPDGIWADGDWGASSDYWKSKQFIAWLFNESPIKDYVVVNDRWGTDSDCKHGSFRNCHDRYKPDKKPDYKWENAFTIDKKAWGYRREATIDDLLTLKEIIINIVETVALGGNAAINAGTSREGTIPLIYTERLIKLGKWLNINGQAIYKTVPFNVSC
;
A
#
# COMPACT_ATOMS: atom_id res chain seq x y z
N MET A 1 -12.07 -12.75 1.57
CA MET A 1 -11.98 -11.68 0.55
C MET A 1 -12.31 -12.20 -0.85
N ARG A 2 -11.53 -13.09 -1.45
CA ARG A 2 -11.80 -13.57 -2.82
C ARG A 2 -13.16 -14.24 -3.05
N LYS A 3 -13.66 -15.01 -2.08
CA LYS A 3 -15.00 -15.63 -2.14
C LYS A 3 -16.14 -14.60 -2.31
N VAL A 4 -15.91 -13.34 -1.98
CA VAL A 4 -16.88 -12.24 -2.13
C VAL A 4 -16.46 -11.23 -3.21
N GLY A 5 -15.57 -11.63 -4.14
CA GLY A 5 -15.17 -10.81 -5.29
C GLY A 5 -14.16 -9.69 -5.00
N ILE A 6 -13.55 -9.67 -3.81
CA ILE A 6 -12.56 -8.66 -3.43
C ILE A 6 -11.14 -9.13 -3.81
N ARG A 7 -10.43 -8.31 -4.58
CA ARG A 7 -9.00 -8.49 -4.89
C ARG A 7 -8.14 -8.29 -3.65
N VAL A 8 -7.04 -9.01 -3.56
CA VAL A 8 -6.17 -9.02 -2.38
C VAL A 8 -4.76 -8.54 -2.75
N ILE A 9 -4.40 -7.36 -2.26
CA ILE A 9 -3.02 -6.86 -2.29
C ILE A 9 -2.39 -7.17 -0.95
N VAL A 10 -1.13 -7.62 -0.96
CA VAL A 10 -0.36 -7.87 0.26
C VAL A 10 0.60 -6.72 0.53
N TYR A 11 0.70 -6.31 1.79
CA TYR A 11 1.77 -5.44 2.24
C TYR A 11 3.00 -6.29 2.59
N PHE A 12 4.20 -5.84 2.21
CA PHE A 12 5.46 -6.50 2.53
C PHE A 12 6.52 -5.49 2.94
N SER A 13 7.06 -5.60 4.16
CA SER A 13 8.20 -4.79 4.60
C SER A 13 9.50 -5.41 4.08
N LEU A 14 10.27 -4.67 3.29
CA LEU A 14 11.55 -5.14 2.76
C LEU A 14 12.55 -5.38 3.89
N TYR A 15 12.69 -4.44 4.83
CA TYR A 15 13.52 -4.65 6.02
C TYR A 15 12.79 -5.42 7.13
N ASP A 16 13.59 -6.01 8.02
CA ASP A 16 13.15 -6.54 9.30
C ASP A 16 14.09 -6.02 10.39
N TRP A 17 13.57 -5.17 11.30
CA TRP A 17 14.36 -4.47 12.33
C TRP A 17 15.25 -5.37 13.17
N PHE A 18 14.81 -6.61 13.42
CA PHE A 18 15.44 -7.48 14.40
C PHE A 18 16.11 -8.69 13.76
N HIS A 19 15.97 -8.88 12.45
CA HIS A 19 16.60 -10.02 11.79
C HIS A 19 18.13 -9.90 11.82
N PRO A 20 18.87 -10.88 12.39
CA PRO A 20 20.32 -10.77 12.54
C PRO A 20 21.08 -10.55 11.23
N LEU A 21 20.61 -11.15 10.13
CA LEU A 21 21.21 -10.95 8.82
C LEU A 21 20.95 -9.53 8.27
N TYR A 22 19.80 -8.93 8.58
CA TYR A 22 19.54 -7.55 8.14
C TYR A 22 20.45 -6.60 8.90
N LEU A 23 20.53 -6.74 10.22
CA LEU A 23 21.45 -5.97 11.05
C LEU A 23 22.92 -6.14 10.62
N TYR A 24 23.30 -7.34 10.17
CA TYR A 24 24.62 -7.60 9.60
C TYR A 24 24.85 -6.81 8.30
N ASP A 25 23.90 -6.84 7.35
CA ASP A 25 24.00 -6.11 6.09
C ASP A 25 24.01 -4.60 6.32
N VAL A 26 23.19 -4.07 7.25
CA VAL A 26 23.20 -2.67 7.68
C VAL A 26 24.56 -2.27 8.25
N LYS A 27 25.12 -3.07 9.16
CA LYS A 27 26.45 -2.83 9.74
C LYS A 27 27.56 -2.87 8.67
N ASN A 28 27.34 -3.62 7.61
CA ASN A 28 28.25 -3.72 6.48
C ASN A 28 27.92 -2.72 5.36
N GLU A 29 27.14 -1.67 5.66
CA GLU A 29 26.76 -0.60 4.72
C GLU A 29 26.13 -1.14 3.42
N TYR A 30 25.33 -2.21 3.53
CA TYR A 30 24.65 -2.87 2.41
C TYR A 30 25.58 -3.41 1.32
N LYS A 31 26.88 -3.60 1.61
CA LYS A 31 27.87 -4.20 0.69
C LYS A 31 27.70 -5.71 0.53
N THR A 32 26.96 -6.33 1.44
CA THR A 32 26.46 -7.71 1.34
C THR A 32 24.94 -7.70 1.29
N SER A 33 24.34 -8.75 0.72
CA SER A 33 22.89 -8.93 0.60
C SER A 33 22.44 -10.25 1.22
N LYS A 34 23.06 -10.66 2.33
CA LYS A 34 22.79 -11.96 2.98
C LYS A 34 21.33 -12.08 3.40
N TYR A 35 20.77 -11.04 4.01
CA TYR A 35 19.36 -11.02 4.40
C TYR A 35 18.44 -11.07 3.18
N VAL A 36 18.74 -10.27 2.17
CA VAL A 36 17.94 -10.21 0.93
C VAL A 36 17.89 -11.60 0.26
N ASP A 37 19.04 -12.26 0.16
CA ASP A 37 19.16 -13.56 -0.53
C ASP A 37 18.57 -14.73 0.22
N THR A 38 18.71 -14.74 1.54
CA THR A 38 18.36 -15.91 2.35
C THR A 38 16.99 -15.80 3.01
N VAL A 39 16.42 -14.60 3.12
CA VAL A 39 15.17 -14.34 3.84
C VAL A 39 14.17 -13.63 2.94
N MET A 40 14.47 -12.40 2.53
CA MET A 40 13.48 -11.52 1.91
C MET A 40 12.98 -12.04 0.56
N ILE A 41 13.90 -12.37 -0.36
CA ILE A 41 13.54 -12.91 -1.68
C ILE A 41 12.82 -14.26 -1.57
N PRO A 42 13.32 -15.25 -0.80
CA PRO A 42 12.58 -16.49 -0.58
C PRO A 42 11.15 -16.29 -0.05
N GLN A 43 10.94 -15.39 0.91
CA GLN A 43 9.60 -15.07 1.43
C GLN A 43 8.68 -14.45 0.36
N LEU A 44 9.20 -13.52 -0.45
CA LEU A 44 8.46 -12.92 -1.55
C LEU A 44 8.07 -13.96 -2.61
N LEU A 45 9.01 -14.86 -2.97
CA LEU A 45 8.74 -15.95 -3.90
C LEU A 45 7.69 -16.91 -3.34
N GLU A 46 7.80 -17.30 -2.07
CA GLU A 46 6.81 -18.14 -1.38
C GLU A 46 5.42 -17.47 -1.43
N LEU A 47 5.36 -16.19 -1.06
CA LEU A 47 4.12 -15.43 -1.02
C LEU A 47 3.42 -15.42 -2.38
N VAL A 48 4.18 -15.15 -3.44
CA VAL A 48 3.67 -15.10 -4.82
C VAL A 48 3.21 -16.48 -5.29
N ASN A 49 3.99 -17.52 -5.05
CA ASN A 49 3.69 -18.86 -5.57
C ASN A 49 2.53 -19.53 -4.82
N ILE A 50 2.44 -19.36 -3.50
CA ILE A 50 1.40 -19.98 -2.67
C ILE A 50 0.10 -19.18 -2.72
N TYR A 51 0.14 -17.87 -2.43
CA TYR A 51 -1.08 -17.07 -2.24
C TYR A 51 -1.55 -16.36 -3.49
N LYS A 52 -0.66 -16.17 -4.47
CA LYS A 52 -0.95 -15.55 -5.78
C LYS A 52 -1.70 -14.22 -5.63
N PRO A 53 -1.19 -13.24 -4.86
CA PRO A 53 -1.88 -11.99 -4.60
C PRO A 53 -2.17 -11.20 -5.89
N ASP A 54 -3.13 -10.29 -5.85
CA ASP A 54 -3.46 -9.37 -6.93
C ASP A 54 -2.47 -8.18 -7.02
N GLY A 55 -1.66 -7.98 -5.98
CA GLY A 55 -0.58 -7.01 -5.97
C GLY A 55 0.32 -7.13 -4.75
N ILE A 56 1.49 -6.51 -4.82
CA ILE A 56 2.45 -6.42 -3.72
C ILE A 56 2.72 -4.94 -3.44
N TRP A 57 2.41 -4.53 -2.22
CA TRP A 57 2.66 -3.19 -1.70
C TRP A 57 3.91 -3.27 -0.82
N ALA A 58 5.06 -2.93 -1.39
CA ALA A 58 6.32 -2.94 -0.67
C ALA A 58 6.44 -1.69 0.22
N ASP A 59 7.19 -1.82 1.31
CA ASP A 59 7.53 -0.71 2.20
C ASP A 59 8.88 -0.96 2.85
N GLY A 60 9.42 0.03 3.55
CA GLY A 60 10.63 -0.19 4.33
C GLY A 60 11.87 -0.38 3.45
N ASP A 61 11.87 0.23 2.29
CA ASP A 61 13.01 0.29 1.39
C ASP A 61 14.11 1.25 1.86
N TRP A 62 13.92 1.88 3.02
CA TRP A 62 14.81 2.88 3.60
C TRP A 62 16.24 2.36 3.75
N GLY A 63 17.20 3.26 3.51
CA GLY A 63 18.62 3.02 3.75
C GLY A 63 19.36 2.38 2.57
N ALA A 64 18.67 1.78 1.59
CA ALA A 64 19.32 1.10 0.48
C ALA A 64 18.58 1.25 -0.86
N SER A 65 19.32 1.17 -1.97
CA SER A 65 18.74 1.24 -3.31
C SER A 65 18.12 -0.09 -3.74
N SER A 66 17.36 -0.05 -4.83
CA SER A 66 16.74 -1.19 -5.50
C SER A 66 17.75 -2.29 -5.90
N ASP A 67 19.04 -1.96 -6.00
CA ASP A 67 20.10 -2.94 -6.28
C ASP A 67 20.40 -3.82 -5.07
N TYR A 68 20.50 -3.27 -3.86
CA TYR A 68 20.67 -4.07 -2.63
C TYR A 68 19.45 -4.95 -2.38
N TRP A 69 18.25 -4.37 -2.50
CA TRP A 69 16.99 -5.08 -2.35
C TRP A 69 16.73 -6.12 -3.44
N LYS A 70 17.58 -6.18 -4.49
CA LYS A 70 17.38 -7.04 -5.66
C LYS A 70 16.00 -6.90 -6.28
N SER A 71 15.41 -5.72 -6.15
CA SER A 71 14.04 -5.43 -6.56
C SER A 71 13.90 -5.56 -8.07
N LYS A 72 14.91 -5.15 -8.84
CA LYS A 72 14.89 -5.26 -10.30
C LYS A 72 14.79 -6.71 -10.74
N GLN A 73 15.58 -7.62 -10.15
CA GLN A 73 15.50 -9.05 -10.48
C GLN A 73 14.14 -9.64 -10.07
N PHE A 74 13.67 -9.35 -8.86
CA PHE A 74 12.39 -9.85 -8.37
C PHE A 74 11.21 -9.35 -9.22
N ILE A 75 11.14 -8.06 -9.50
CA ILE A 75 10.07 -7.45 -10.31
C ILE A 75 10.11 -7.96 -11.75
N ALA A 76 11.30 -8.15 -12.33
CA ALA A 76 11.42 -8.74 -13.67
C ALA A 76 10.84 -10.16 -13.69
N TRP A 77 11.19 -11.02 -12.72
CA TRP A 77 10.59 -12.34 -12.58
C TRP A 77 9.07 -12.26 -12.34
N LEU A 78 8.62 -11.31 -11.50
CA LEU A 78 7.22 -11.12 -11.14
C LEU A 78 6.35 -10.86 -12.39
N PHE A 79 6.81 -10.00 -13.29
CA PHE A 79 6.08 -9.63 -14.50
C PHE A 79 6.34 -10.53 -15.72
N ASN A 80 7.42 -11.31 -15.75
CA ASN A 80 7.73 -12.16 -16.91
C ASN A 80 7.36 -13.63 -16.70
N GLU A 81 7.55 -14.16 -15.49
CA GLU A 81 7.61 -15.60 -15.23
C GLU A 81 6.67 -16.08 -14.13
N SER A 82 6.31 -15.21 -13.17
CA SER A 82 5.49 -15.62 -12.02
C SER A 82 4.09 -16.11 -12.44
N PRO A 83 3.41 -16.92 -11.59
CA PRO A 83 2.05 -17.40 -11.87
C PRO A 83 0.98 -16.30 -11.86
N ILE A 84 1.35 -15.05 -11.54
CA ILE A 84 0.44 -13.91 -11.41
C ILE A 84 0.80 -12.75 -12.37
N LYS A 85 1.74 -12.97 -13.28
CA LYS A 85 2.32 -11.96 -14.18
C LYS A 85 1.30 -11.17 -15.00
N ASP A 86 0.17 -11.79 -15.35
CA ASP A 86 -0.84 -11.18 -16.23
C ASP A 86 -1.72 -10.15 -15.51
N TYR A 87 -1.66 -10.07 -14.18
CA TYR A 87 -2.58 -9.22 -13.42
C TYR A 87 -1.99 -8.55 -12.16
N VAL A 88 -0.81 -8.97 -11.71
CA VAL A 88 -0.17 -8.40 -10.52
C VAL A 88 0.15 -6.93 -10.71
N VAL A 89 0.00 -6.14 -9.65
CA VAL A 89 0.45 -4.74 -9.61
C VAL A 89 1.40 -4.53 -8.44
N VAL A 90 2.33 -3.59 -8.58
CA VAL A 90 3.24 -3.18 -7.50
C VAL A 90 3.19 -1.67 -7.29
N ASN A 91 3.40 -1.22 -6.05
CA ASN A 91 3.64 0.19 -5.77
C ASN A 91 5.07 0.62 -6.15
N ASP A 92 5.47 1.82 -5.75
CA ASP A 92 6.75 2.46 -6.09
C ASP A 92 7.79 2.48 -4.96
N ARG A 93 7.67 1.61 -3.95
CA ARG A 93 8.56 1.59 -2.77
C ARG A 93 9.49 0.38 -2.74
N TRP A 94 10.31 0.26 -3.78
CA TRP A 94 11.20 -0.89 -4.00
C TRP A 94 12.69 -0.53 -3.87
N GLY A 95 13.02 0.59 -3.23
CA GLY A 95 14.36 1.13 -3.12
C GLY A 95 14.32 2.65 -3.09
N THR A 96 15.31 3.26 -2.43
CA THR A 96 15.44 4.73 -2.34
C THR A 96 15.52 5.45 -3.70
N ASP A 97 15.82 4.72 -4.77
CA ASP A 97 15.89 5.17 -6.15
C ASP A 97 14.60 4.93 -6.96
N SER A 98 13.59 4.26 -6.39
CA SER A 98 12.33 3.89 -7.06
C SER A 98 11.13 4.77 -6.69
N ASP A 99 11.18 5.43 -5.53
CA ASP A 99 10.07 6.23 -5.00
C ASP A 99 9.64 7.35 -5.96
N CYS A 100 8.33 7.47 -6.16
CA CYS A 100 7.68 8.35 -7.12
C CYS A 100 8.15 8.22 -8.59
N LYS A 101 8.85 7.13 -8.93
CA LYS A 101 9.43 6.90 -10.27
C LYS A 101 8.96 5.60 -10.91
N HIS A 102 9.04 4.47 -10.20
CA HIS A 102 8.85 3.15 -10.78
C HIS A 102 7.84 2.30 -10.00
N GLY A 103 6.70 2.02 -10.61
CA GLY A 103 5.65 1.15 -10.05
C GLY A 103 4.47 1.06 -11.00
N SER A 104 3.58 0.07 -10.81
CA SER A 104 2.29 0.00 -11.52
C SER A 104 1.37 1.16 -11.11
N PHE A 105 1.52 1.60 -9.85
CA PHE A 105 0.95 2.82 -9.32
C PHE A 105 1.95 3.45 -8.35
N ARG A 106 1.81 4.75 -8.10
CA ARG A 106 2.71 5.52 -7.24
C ARG A 106 2.03 5.95 -5.95
N ASN A 107 2.73 5.78 -4.84
CA ASN A 107 2.38 6.37 -3.57
C ASN A 107 3.26 7.59 -3.29
N CYS A 108 4.51 7.70 -3.76
CA CYS A 108 5.45 8.82 -3.52
C CYS A 108 5.79 9.14 -2.04
N HIS A 109 4.83 9.13 -1.12
CA HIS A 109 5.00 9.21 0.34
C HIS A 109 3.69 8.82 1.03
N ASP A 110 3.69 8.73 2.37
CA ASP A 110 2.47 8.46 3.14
C ASP A 110 1.44 9.56 2.95
N ARG A 111 0.15 9.19 2.78
CA ARG A 111 -0.96 10.14 2.56
C ARG A 111 -0.74 11.06 1.37
N TYR A 112 -0.05 10.58 0.34
CA TYR A 112 0.19 11.34 -0.88
C TYR A 112 -1.12 11.78 -1.52
N LYS A 113 -1.10 13.03 -1.99
CA LYS A 113 -2.17 13.65 -2.76
C LYS A 113 -1.51 14.69 -3.67
N PRO A 114 -1.49 14.50 -5.00
CA PRO A 114 -0.94 15.48 -5.91
C PRO A 114 -1.84 16.72 -5.99
N ASP A 115 -1.27 17.90 -6.27
CA ASP A 115 -2.04 19.13 -6.44
C ASP A 115 -2.87 19.15 -7.72
N LYS A 116 -2.42 18.40 -8.74
CA LYS A 116 -3.06 18.27 -10.05
C LYS A 116 -3.03 16.83 -10.52
N LYS A 117 -3.92 16.48 -11.45
CA LYS A 117 -3.98 15.14 -12.05
C LYS A 117 -2.61 14.77 -12.66
N PRO A 118 -1.94 13.70 -12.18
CA PRO A 118 -0.70 13.22 -12.78
C PRO A 118 -0.97 12.42 -14.06
N ASP A 119 0.07 12.17 -14.85
CA ASP A 119 0.07 11.32 -16.04
C ASP A 119 0.28 9.82 -15.73
N TYR A 120 0.47 9.48 -14.45
CA TYR A 120 0.60 8.12 -13.93
C TYR A 120 -0.57 7.75 -13.01
N LYS A 121 -0.73 6.44 -12.74
CA LYS A 121 -1.64 5.95 -11.72
C LYS A 121 -1.03 6.09 -10.33
N TRP A 122 -1.85 6.45 -9.36
CA TRP A 122 -1.40 6.70 -7.99
C TRP A 122 -2.43 6.23 -6.96
N GLU A 123 -2.00 6.07 -5.72
CA GLU A 123 -2.84 5.65 -4.60
C GLU A 123 -2.60 6.52 -3.37
N ASN A 124 -3.69 7.03 -2.79
CA ASN A 124 -3.71 7.66 -1.48
C ASN A 124 -3.94 6.60 -0.40
N ALA A 125 -2.86 6.15 0.23
CA ALA A 125 -2.94 5.35 1.45
C ALA A 125 -3.06 6.28 2.66
N PHE A 126 -4.16 6.19 3.41
CA PHE A 126 -4.40 7.01 4.60
C PHE A 126 -5.08 6.23 5.73
N THR A 127 -5.06 6.79 6.93
CA THR A 127 -5.47 6.12 8.16
C THR A 127 -6.74 6.74 8.74
N ILE A 128 -7.63 5.91 9.32
CA ILE A 128 -8.75 6.43 10.12
C ILE A 128 -8.23 7.13 11.38
N ASP A 129 -7.20 6.57 12.02
CA ASP A 129 -6.47 7.25 13.10
C ASP A 129 -5.49 8.25 12.50
N LYS A 130 -5.64 9.54 12.83
CA LYS A 130 -4.81 10.62 12.26
C LYS A 130 -3.34 10.48 12.61
N LYS A 131 -2.99 9.73 13.67
CA LYS A 131 -1.64 9.64 14.22
C LYS A 131 -0.94 8.32 13.90
N ALA A 132 -1.65 7.23 13.61
CA ALA A 132 -1.05 5.91 13.49
C ALA A 132 -1.69 5.00 12.44
N TRP A 133 -0.85 4.11 11.90
CA TRP A 133 -1.28 2.97 11.07
C TRP A 133 -1.76 1.80 11.94
N GLY A 134 -1.04 1.50 13.03
CA GLY A 134 -1.42 0.48 14.01
C GLY A 134 -2.52 0.95 14.97
N TYR A 135 -3.13 -0.01 15.68
CA TYR A 135 -4.12 0.28 16.72
C TYR A 135 -3.49 1.02 17.92
N ARG A 136 -4.12 2.11 18.35
CA ARG A 136 -3.77 2.87 19.55
C ARG A 136 -4.89 2.77 20.58
N ARG A 137 -4.57 2.24 21.76
CA ARG A 137 -5.54 2.03 22.84
C ARG A 137 -6.01 3.35 23.45
N GLU A 138 -5.15 4.35 23.41
CA GLU A 138 -5.32 5.69 23.97
C GLU A 138 -5.92 6.70 22.98
N ALA A 139 -6.27 6.27 21.77
CA ALA A 139 -6.88 7.14 20.76
C ALA A 139 -8.24 7.67 21.26
N THR A 140 -8.41 8.99 21.18
CA THR A 140 -9.68 9.68 21.45
C THR A 140 -10.48 9.88 20.16
N ILE A 141 -11.74 10.31 20.23
CA ILE A 141 -12.55 10.55 19.02
C ILE A 141 -11.91 11.61 18.11
N ASP A 142 -11.31 12.66 18.68
CA ASP A 142 -10.69 13.77 17.95
C ASP A 142 -9.44 13.33 17.16
N ASP A 143 -8.77 12.28 17.64
CA ASP A 143 -7.63 11.66 16.98
C ASP A 143 -8.02 10.91 15.71
N LEU A 144 -9.30 10.77 15.40
CA LEU A 144 -9.75 9.92 14.32
C LEU A 144 -10.55 10.73 13.27
N LEU A 145 -10.37 10.42 11.98
CA LEU A 145 -11.09 11.06 10.87
C LEU A 145 -12.59 10.83 10.95
N THR A 146 -13.37 11.91 10.98
CA THR A 146 -14.82 11.88 10.81
C THR A 146 -15.19 11.25 9.46
N LEU A 147 -16.44 10.76 9.37
CA LEU A 147 -16.97 10.24 8.09
C LEU A 147 -16.84 11.28 6.96
N LYS A 148 -17.08 12.56 7.26
CA LYS A 148 -16.97 13.65 6.27
C LYS A 148 -15.54 13.77 5.75
N GLU A 149 -14.55 13.76 6.63
CA GLU A 149 -13.13 13.81 6.23
C GLU A 149 -12.75 12.59 5.39
N ILE A 150 -13.23 11.38 5.74
CA ILE A 150 -12.99 10.16 4.95
C ILE A 150 -13.59 10.29 3.55
N ILE A 151 -14.84 10.75 3.43
CA ILE A 151 -15.51 10.95 2.13
C ILE A 151 -14.76 11.99 1.29
N ILE A 152 -14.33 13.11 1.89
CA ILE A 152 -13.56 14.15 1.19
C ILE A 152 -12.26 13.55 0.64
N ASN A 153 -11.50 12.81 1.45
CA ASN A 153 -10.28 12.15 1.00
C ASN A 153 -10.53 11.23 -0.21
N ILE A 154 -11.60 10.43 -0.18
CA ILE A 154 -11.95 9.53 -1.29
C ILE A 154 -12.31 10.33 -2.54
N VAL A 155 -13.20 11.32 -2.42
CA VAL A 155 -13.68 12.11 -3.57
C VAL A 155 -12.55 12.89 -4.22
N GLU A 156 -11.71 13.55 -3.44
CA GLU A 156 -10.56 14.30 -3.96
C GLU A 156 -9.54 13.37 -4.64
N THR A 157 -9.29 12.20 -4.05
CA THR A 157 -8.40 11.19 -4.64
C THR A 157 -8.92 10.71 -6.00
N VAL A 158 -10.20 10.36 -6.07
CA VAL A 158 -10.84 9.87 -7.31
C VAL A 158 -10.92 10.98 -8.37
N ALA A 159 -11.23 12.21 -7.97
CA ALA A 159 -11.28 13.37 -8.86
C ALA A 159 -9.93 13.61 -9.56
N LEU A 160 -8.82 13.29 -8.89
CA LEU A 160 -7.46 13.37 -9.42
C LEU A 160 -6.94 12.04 -9.99
N GLY A 161 -7.80 11.02 -10.11
CA GLY A 161 -7.53 9.78 -10.84
C GLY A 161 -6.76 8.72 -10.07
N GLY A 162 -6.70 8.85 -8.74
CA GLY A 162 -6.07 7.90 -7.86
C GLY A 162 -7.05 6.91 -7.22
N ASN A 163 -6.48 5.89 -6.58
CA ASN A 163 -7.21 4.98 -5.70
C ASN A 163 -7.08 5.41 -4.24
N ALA A 164 -8.13 5.23 -3.44
CA ALA A 164 -8.10 5.49 -2.01
C ALA A 164 -7.97 4.17 -1.24
N ALA A 165 -6.90 4.02 -0.46
CA ALA A 165 -6.64 2.88 0.41
C ALA A 165 -6.77 3.31 1.89
N ILE A 166 -7.83 2.84 2.54
CA ILE A 166 -8.17 3.23 3.91
C ILE A 166 -7.64 2.19 4.89
N ASN A 167 -6.69 2.57 5.74
CA ASN A 167 -6.18 1.72 6.80
C ASN A 167 -7.06 1.78 8.06
N ALA A 168 -7.37 0.60 8.61
CA ALA A 168 -8.06 0.42 9.87
C ALA A 168 -7.31 -0.60 10.73
N GLY A 169 -6.57 -0.12 11.73
CA GLY A 169 -5.82 -0.97 12.65
C GLY A 169 -6.72 -1.86 13.50
N THR A 170 -6.42 -3.15 13.55
CA THR A 170 -7.14 -4.12 14.40
C THR A 170 -6.58 -4.15 15.81
N SER A 171 -7.44 -4.45 16.78
CA SER A 171 -7.03 -4.74 18.14
C SER A 171 -6.16 -6.01 18.20
N ARG A 172 -5.47 -6.20 19.32
CA ARG A 172 -4.69 -7.42 19.60
C ARG A 172 -5.59 -8.67 19.60
N GLU A 173 -6.85 -8.51 19.95
CA GLU A 173 -7.86 -9.57 19.98
C GLU A 173 -8.41 -9.93 18.59
N GLY A 174 -7.90 -9.30 17.51
CA GLY A 174 -8.32 -9.56 16.14
C GLY A 174 -9.66 -8.91 15.77
N THR A 175 -10.08 -7.88 16.51
CA THR A 175 -11.33 -7.15 16.27
C THR A 175 -11.07 -5.77 15.67
N ILE A 176 -11.96 -5.28 14.81
CA ILE A 176 -11.92 -3.90 14.35
C ILE A 176 -12.60 -3.02 15.42
N PRO A 177 -11.94 -1.96 15.93
CA PRO A 177 -12.53 -1.05 16.89
C PRO A 177 -13.92 -0.55 16.46
N LEU A 178 -14.87 -0.49 17.40
CA LEU A 178 -16.27 -0.18 17.09
C LEU A 178 -16.43 1.16 16.33
N ILE A 179 -15.63 2.16 16.69
CA ILE A 179 -15.64 3.47 16.03
C ILE A 179 -15.15 3.41 14.57
N TYR A 180 -14.19 2.53 14.24
CA TYR A 180 -13.77 2.32 12.85
C TYR A 180 -14.88 1.58 12.09
N THR A 181 -15.46 0.54 12.69
CA THR A 181 -16.59 -0.21 12.14
C THR A 181 -17.77 0.70 11.82
N GLU A 182 -18.14 1.60 12.75
CA GLU A 182 -19.22 2.58 12.58
C GLU A 182 -18.99 3.46 11.35
N ARG A 183 -17.78 4.00 11.19
CA ARG A 183 -17.41 4.85 10.05
C ARG A 183 -17.39 4.09 8.73
N LEU A 184 -16.83 2.88 8.71
CA LEU A 184 -16.77 2.04 7.52
C LEU A 184 -18.18 1.59 7.07
N ILE A 185 -19.07 1.26 8.00
CA ILE A 185 -20.47 0.95 7.68
C ILE A 185 -21.19 2.17 7.10
N LYS A 186 -21.03 3.35 7.71
CA LYS A 186 -21.63 4.58 7.17
C LYS A 186 -21.06 4.96 5.81
N LEU A 187 -19.75 4.78 5.60
CA LEU A 187 -19.13 4.95 4.30
C LEU A 187 -19.73 3.99 3.27
N GLY A 188 -19.93 2.72 3.62
CA GLY A 188 -20.59 1.74 2.75
C GLY A 188 -22.01 2.17 2.37
N LYS A 189 -22.79 2.70 3.31
CA LYS A 189 -24.12 3.26 3.02
C LYS A 189 -24.05 4.45 2.06
N TRP A 190 -23.09 5.34 2.24
CA TRP A 190 -22.87 6.48 1.34
C TRP A 190 -22.44 6.04 -0.06
N LEU A 191 -21.53 5.06 -0.17
CA LEU A 191 -21.09 4.46 -1.44
C LEU A 191 -22.20 3.68 -2.15
N ASN A 192 -23.14 3.09 -1.42
CA ASN A 192 -24.30 2.43 -2.04
C ASN A 192 -25.18 3.42 -2.83
N ILE A 193 -25.23 4.68 -2.39
CA ILE A 193 -26.00 5.73 -3.06
C ILE A 193 -25.14 6.43 -4.13
N ASN A 194 -23.89 6.76 -3.80
CA ASN A 194 -23.03 7.63 -4.61
C ASN A 194 -21.94 6.89 -5.39
N GLY A 195 -21.91 5.57 -5.34
CA GLY A 195 -20.81 4.74 -5.87
C GLY A 195 -20.61 4.88 -7.37
N GLN A 196 -21.63 5.26 -8.14
CA GLN A 196 -21.48 5.53 -9.58
C GLN A 196 -20.52 6.70 -9.87
N ALA A 197 -20.39 7.66 -8.95
CA ALA A 197 -19.43 8.76 -9.05
C ALA A 197 -18.00 8.38 -8.60
N ILE A 198 -17.82 7.16 -8.08
CA ILE A 198 -16.57 6.68 -7.49
C ILE A 198 -15.98 5.51 -8.29
N TYR A 199 -16.76 4.45 -8.48
CA TYR A 199 -16.28 3.23 -9.08
C TYR A 199 -16.17 3.35 -10.60
N LYS A 200 -15.00 2.97 -11.15
CA LYS A 200 -14.71 2.95 -12.59
C LYS A 200 -14.87 4.32 -13.28
N THR A 201 -14.85 5.41 -12.52
CA THR A 201 -14.83 6.76 -13.08
C THR A 201 -13.42 7.13 -13.54
N VAL A 202 -13.34 8.21 -14.32
CA VAL A 202 -12.08 8.81 -14.76
C VAL A 202 -12.12 10.30 -14.44
N PRO A 203 -10.96 10.94 -14.18
CA PRO A 203 -10.92 12.38 -13.96
C PRO A 203 -11.49 13.13 -15.13
N PHE A 204 -12.35 14.10 -14.84
CA PHE A 204 -12.87 15.01 -15.85
C PHE A 204 -11.73 15.89 -16.38
N ASN A 205 -11.66 16.06 -17.71
CA ASN A 205 -10.73 17.01 -18.31
C ASN A 205 -11.35 18.39 -18.20
N VAL A 206 -10.93 19.18 -17.21
CA VAL A 206 -11.27 20.60 -17.15
C VAL A 206 -10.36 21.32 -18.14
N SER A 207 -10.86 21.56 -19.35
CA SER A 207 -10.26 22.56 -20.25
C SER A 207 -10.62 23.94 -19.69
N CYS A 208 -9.68 24.56 -18.97
CA CYS A 208 -9.74 25.99 -18.69
C CYS A 208 -9.22 26.77 -19.90
#